data_AF-A0A5N5WR99-F1
#
_entry.id   AF-A0A5N5WR99-F1
#
_cell.length_a   1.000
_cell.length_b   1.000
_cell.length_c   1.000
_cell.angle_alpha   90.00
_cell.angle_beta   90.00
_cell.angle_gamma   90.00
#
_symmetry.space_group_name_H-M   'P 1'
#
loop_
_entity.id
_entity.type
_entity.pdbx_description
1 polymer ?
#
loop_
_entity_poly.entity_id
_entity_poly.type
_entity_poly.pdbx_seq_one_letter_code
_entity_poly.pdbx_strand_id
1 'polypeptide(L)'
;MRLAYENWCWSTHAPTWKDVWTLVRAVDRPNIGLCLDTFQTAGSEWSDPTTSTGRIDDLSVEELNKRLESSLEELARTIPPEKIYLLQVSDAYKPVSPLEAARVDGAWPRARWSHDYRPMPYDGGYLPIEGVGRAVLKTGFRGWFSMEIFDAGADGKGRDYEMGAYAQNAMKSMRKFLEKCAE
;
A
#
# COMPACT_ATOMS: atom_id res chain seq x y z
N MET A 1 23.07 3.81 11.51
CA MET A 1 21.75 4.31 11.12
C MET A 1 21.34 3.66 9.81
N ARG A 2 20.09 3.17 9.70
CA ARG A 2 19.49 2.63 8.48
C ARG A 2 18.51 3.65 7.88
N LEU A 3 18.40 3.70 6.56
CA LEU A 3 17.47 4.55 5.81
C LEU A 3 16.57 3.65 4.97
N ALA A 4 15.25 3.77 5.13
CA ALA A 4 14.26 3.04 4.34
C ALA A 4 13.60 4.01 3.35
N TYR A 5 13.60 3.68 2.06
CA TYR A 5 12.92 4.45 1.03
C TYR A 5 11.58 3.78 0.72
N GLU A 6 10.49 4.53 0.85
CA GLU A 6 9.13 4.17 0.52
C GLU A 6 8.73 4.68 -0.87
N ASN A 7 8.00 3.88 -1.65
CA ASN A 7 7.30 4.40 -2.82
C ASN A 7 6.01 5.06 -2.36
N TRP A 8 5.69 6.22 -2.91
CA TRP A 8 4.36 6.81 -2.74
C TRP A 8 3.65 6.74 -4.08
N CYS A 9 2.45 6.17 -4.16
CA CYS A 9 1.75 5.96 -5.44
C CYS A 9 1.37 7.26 -6.17
N TRP A 10 1.62 8.41 -5.55
CA TRP A 10 1.48 9.76 -6.10
C TRP A 10 2.82 10.50 -6.27
N SER A 11 3.94 9.81 -6.05
CA SER A 11 5.30 10.31 -6.28
C SER A 11 5.51 10.63 -7.75
N THR A 12 6.23 11.73 -8.01
CA THR A 12 6.62 12.12 -9.37
C THR A 12 7.74 11.23 -9.93
N HIS A 13 8.56 10.61 -9.07
CA HIS A 13 9.79 9.93 -9.50
C HIS A 13 9.83 8.44 -9.16
N ALA A 14 9.12 7.99 -8.13
CA ALA A 14 9.12 6.60 -7.72
C ALA A 14 7.75 6.15 -7.19
N PRO A 15 6.73 6.06 -8.05
CA PRO A 15 5.39 5.66 -7.64
C PRO A 15 5.23 4.16 -7.33
N THR A 16 6.03 3.29 -7.94
CA THR A 16 5.92 1.83 -7.77
C THR A 16 7.02 1.26 -6.87
N TRP A 17 6.82 0.03 -6.36
CA TRP A 17 7.88 -0.71 -5.65
C TRP A 17 9.12 -0.90 -6.54
N LYS A 18 8.92 -1.05 -7.85
CA LYS A 18 9.99 -1.30 -8.82
C LYS A 18 10.87 -0.07 -9.02
N ASP A 19 10.28 1.12 -8.99
CA ASP A 19 11.00 2.38 -9.10
C ASP A 19 11.92 2.59 -7.89
N VAL A 20 11.38 2.45 -6.67
CA VAL A 20 12.19 2.59 -5.44
C VAL A 20 13.24 1.48 -5.34
N TRP A 21 12.94 0.26 -5.77
CA TRP A 21 13.94 -0.80 -5.81
C TRP A 21 15.06 -0.49 -6.80
N THR A 22 14.73 0.04 -7.99
CA THR A 22 15.74 0.48 -8.97
C THR A 22 16.68 1.51 -8.37
N LEU A 23 16.16 2.48 -7.62
CA LEU A 23 16.96 3.50 -6.94
C LEU A 23 17.81 2.91 -5.80
N VAL A 24 17.22 2.11 -4.90
CA VAL A 24 17.93 1.48 -3.77
C VAL A 24 19.05 0.56 -4.26
N ARG A 25 18.80 -0.20 -5.34
CA ARG A 25 19.79 -1.05 -5.99
C ARG A 25 20.91 -0.23 -6.62
N ALA A 26 20.59 0.89 -7.28
CA ALA A 26 21.60 1.76 -7.90
C ALA A 26 22.49 2.46 -6.85
N VAL A 27 21.93 2.81 -5.69
CA VAL A 27 22.67 3.41 -4.58
C VAL A 27 23.65 2.42 -3.93
N ASP A 28 23.28 1.14 -3.89
CA ASP A 28 24.10 0.01 -3.43
C ASP A 28 24.87 0.26 -2.11
N ARG A 29 24.17 0.72 -1.08
CA ARG A 29 24.71 0.87 0.28
C ARG A 29 24.09 -0.15 1.24
N PRO A 30 24.88 -0.71 2.16
CA PRO A 30 24.39 -1.73 3.10
C PRO A 30 23.35 -1.18 4.10
N ASN A 31 23.34 0.14 4.34
CA ASN A 31 22.43 0.81 5.26
C ASN A 31 21.24 1.52 4.59
N ILE A 32 21.04 1.31 3.29
CA ILE A 32 19.91 1.82 2.52
C ILE A 32 19.06 0.64 2.04
N GLY A 33 17.78 0.69 2.37
CA GLY A 33 16.79 -0.34 2.10
C GLY A 33 15.42 0.26 1.81
N LEU A 34 14.40 -0.57 1.91
CA LEU A 34 13.03 -0.29 1.50
C LEU A 34 12.09 -0.26 2.71
N CYS A 35 11.17 0.70 2.66
CA CYS A 35 9.88 0.59 3.32
C CYS A 35 8.88 0.18 2.24
N LEU A 36 8.40 -1.05 2.27
CA LEU A 36 7.32 -1.44 1.36
C LEU A 36 5.99 -1.13 2.03
N ASP A 37 4.97 -0.78 1.26
CA ASP A 37 3.65 -0.44 1.78
C ASP A 37 2.53 -1.07 0.92
N THR A 38 1.54 -1.67 1.58
CA THR A 38 0.42 -2.36 0.90
C THR A 38 -0.49 -1.40 0.13
N PHE A 39 -0.81 -0.25 0.71
CA PHE A 39 -1.59 0.79 0.06
C PHE A 39 -0.82 1.40 -1.11
N GLN A 40 0.46 1.73 -0.93
CA GLN A 40 1.22 2.40 -1.99
C GLN A 40 1.43 1.47 -3.19
N THR A 41 1.73 0.19 -2.93
CA THR A 41 1.94 -0.82 -3.98
C THR A 41 0.66 -1.09 -4.77
N ALA A 42 -0.43 -1.47 -4.08
CA ALA A 42 -1.71 -1.75 -4.73
C ALA A 42 -2.37 -0.46 -5.26
N GLY A 43 -2.08 0.66 -4.59
CA GLY A 43 -2.29 2.03 -5.03
C GLY A 43 -1.83 2.19 -6.45
N SER A 44 -0.51 2.15 -6.68
CA SER A 44 0.11 2.43 -7.98
C SER A 44 -0.28 1.46 -9.10
N GLU A 45 -0.57 0.20 -8.79
CA GLU A 45 -0.63 -0.86 -9.82
C GLU A 45 -2.02 -1.46 -10.07
N TRP A 46 -2.96 -1.29 -9.15
CA TRP A 46 -4.28 -1.95 -9.23
C TRP A 46 -5.44 -0.98 -9.05
N SER A 47 -5.25 0.12 -8.35
CA SER A 47 -6.34 1.04 -8.02
C SER A 47 -6.20 2.41 -8.68
N ASP A 48 -7.33 3.09 -8.84
CA ASP A 48 -7.37 4.50 -9.20
C ASP A 48 -8.56 5.18 -8.51
N PRO A 49 -8.34 6.18 -7.63
CA PRO A 49 -9.44 6.83 -6.90
C PRO A 49 -10.27 7.78 -7.78
N THR A 50 -9.86 8.02 -9.03
CA THR A 50 -10.55 8.91 -9.98
C THR A 50 -11.53 8.19 -10.89
N THR A 51 -11.61 6.86 -10.81
CA THR A 51 -12.54 6.04 -11.60
C THR A 51 -13.75 5.60 -10.77
N SER A 52 -14.88 5.34 -11.43
CA SER A 52 -16.11 4.85 -10.77
C SER A 52 -15.96 3.46 -10.16
N THR A 53 -15.04 2.66 -10.70
CA THR A 53 -14.74 1.31 -10.21
C THR A 53 -13.76 1.31 -9.05
N GLY A 54 -13.02 2.41 -8.82
CA GLY A 54 -11.90 2.49 -7.89
C GLY A 54 -10.64 1.76 -8.38
N ARG A 55 -10.66 1.28 -9.63
CA ARG A 55 -9.59 0.50 -10.25
C ARG A 55 -9.08 1.25 -11.47
N ILE A 56 -7.87 0.91 -11.90
CA ILE A 56 -7.41 1.31 -13.22
C ILE A 56 -8.37 0.63 -14.23
N ASP A 57 -9.13 1.43 -15.00
CA ASP A 57 -10.33 0.99 -15.72
C ASP A 57 -10.13 0.80 -17.23
N ASP A 58 -8.87 0.88 -17.69
CA ASP A 58 -8.48 0.51 -19.06
C ASP A 58 -8.46 -1.01 -19.28
N LEU A 59 -8.64 -1.81 -18.22
CA LEU A 59 -8.53 -3.27 -18.23
C LEU A 59 -9.71 -3.95 -17.53
N SER A 60 -9.93 -5.23 -17.87
CA SER A 60 -10.83 -6.08 -17.07
C SER A 60 -10.21 -6.37 -15.71
N VAL A 61 -11.04 -6.71 -14.72
CA VAL A 61 -10.57 -7.05 -13.37
C VAL A 61 -9.63 -8.26 -13.40
N GLU A 62 -9.91 -9.23 -14.27
CA GLU A 62 -9.07 -10.42 -14.44
C GLU A 62 -7.68 -10.07 -14.98
N GLU A 63 -7.60 -9.15 -15.94
CA GLU A 63 -6.32 -8.69 -16.49
C GLU A 63 -5.54 -7.86 -15.48
N LEU A 64 -6.23 -6.99 -14.73
CA LEU A 64 -5.62 -6.18 -13.67
C LEU A 64 -5.06 -7.07 -12.54
N ASN A 65 -5.80 -8.11 -12.15
CA ASN A 65 -5.34 -9.09 -11.17
C ASN A 65 -4.10 -9.84 -11.66
N LYS A 66 -4.09 -10.31 -12.93
CA LYS A 66 -2.92 -10.99 -13.52
C LYS A 66 -1.68 -10.10 -13.55
N ARG A 67 -1.85 -8.81 -13.89
CA ARG A 67 -0.73 -7.84 -13.90
C ARG A 67 -0.16 -7.64 -12.51
N LEU A 68 -1.03 -7.44 -11.51
CA LEU A 68 -0.59 -7.31 -10.13
C LEU A 68 0.10 -8.59 -9.65
N GLU A 69 -0.46 -9.77 -9.90
CA GLU A 69 0.17 -11.05 -9.54
C GLU A 69 1.56 -11.19 -10.14
N SER A 70 1.72 -10.93 -11.44
CA SER A 70 3.02 -10.97 -12.12
C SER A 70 4.03 -9.98 -11.53
N SER A 71 3.59 -8.75 -11.23
CA SER A 71 4.42 -7.73 -10.58
C SER A 71 4.87 -8.16 -9.18
N LEU A 72 3.97 -8.74 -8.39
CA LEU A 72 4.24 -9.23 -7.05
C LEU A 72 5.15 -10.48 -7.03
N GLU A 73 5.03 -11.37 -8.03
CA GLU A 73 5.99 -12.46 -8.24
C GLU A 73 7.39 -11.93 -8.56
N GLU A 74 7.47 -10.88 -9.37
CA GLU A 74 8.74 -10.21 -9.65
C GLU A 74 9.33 -9.54 -8.40
N LEU A 75 8.51 -8.85 -7.60
CA LEU A 75 8.92 -8.30 -6.30
C LEU A 75 9.54 -9.39 -5.43
N ALA A 76 8.82 -10.49 -5.23
CA ALA A 76 9.23 -11.60 -4.39
C ALA A 76 10.58 -12.22 -4.81
N ARG A 77 10.84 -12.29 -6.12
CA ARG A 77 12.07 -12.87 -6.69
C ARG A 77 13.24 -11.90 -6.72
N THR A 78 13.00 -10.60 -6.81
CA THR A 78 14.04 -9.61 -7.14
C THR A 78 14.57 -8.84 -5.95
N ILE A 79 13.78 -8.67 -4.90
CA ILE A 79 14.18 -7.90 -3.71
C ILE A 79 14.80 -8.85 -2.66
N PRO A 80 16.08 -8.67 -2.29
CA PRO A 80 16.67 -9.42 -1.19
C PRO A 80 15.97 -9.08 0.14
N PRO A 81 15.66 -10.06 1.00
CA PRO A 81 14.90 -9.81 2.22
C PRO A 81 15.63 -8.85 3.19
N GLU A 82 16.96 -8.83 3.18
CA GLU A 82 17.78 -7.91 3.97
C GLU A 82 17.71 -6.45 3.51
N LYS A 83 17.20 -6.19 2.29
CA LYS A 83 16.93 -4.85 1.80
C LYS A 83 15.56 -4.33 2.21
N ILE A 84 14.68 -5.16 2.77
CA ILE A 84 13.38 -4.74 3.30
C ILE A 84 13.56 -4.50 4.79
N TYR A 85 13.33 -3.26 5.24
CA TYR A 85 13.52 -2.89 6.65
C TYR A 85 12.21 -2.96 7.44
N LEU A 86 11.09 -2.65 6.76
CA LEU A 86 9.76 -2.77 7.30
C LEU A 86 8.73 -2.87 6.16
N LEU A 87 7.59 -3.48 6.47
CA LEU A 87 6.36 -3.42 5.68
C LEU A 87 5.33 -2.57 6.44
N GLN A 88 4.88 -1.48 5.83
CA GLN A 88 3.71 -0.75 6.29
C GLN A 88 2.44 -1.39 5.72
N VAL A 89 1.43 -1.51 6.56
CA VAL A 89 0.18 -2.19 6.24
C VAL A 89 -0.98 -1.23 6.49
N SER A 90 -1.79 -1.07 5.46
CA SER A 90 -3.10 -0.43 5.49
C SER A 90 -3.92 -0.89 4.30
N ASP A 91 -5.20 -0.56 4.31
CA ASP A 91 -6.07 -0.73 3.15
C ASP A 91 -6.41 0.64 2.56
N ALA A 92 -7.36 0.68 1.63
CA ALA A 92 -7.97 1.91 1.17
C ALA A 92 -9.48 1.77 1.02
N TYR A 93 -10.25 2.78 1.41
CA TYR A 93 -11.64 2.90 1.00
C TYR A 93 -11.73 3.25 -0.49
N LYS A 94 -12.70 2.65 -1.18
CA LYS A 94 -13.13 3.18 -2.48
C LYS A 94 -13.93 4.45 -2.22
N PRO A 95 -13.53 5.61 -2.75
CA PRO A 95 -14.31 6.84 -2.57
C PRO A 95 -15.77 6.64 -3.00
N VAL A 96 -16.73 7.18 -2.23
CA VAL A 96 -18.17 7.12 -2.57
C VAL A 96 -18.45 7.74 -3.94
N SER A 97 -17.71 8.77 -4.30
CA SER A 97 -17.68 9.36 -5.63
C SER A 97 -16.23 9.48 -6.09
N PRO A 98 -15.94 9.28 -7.38
CA PRO A 98 -14.58 9.42 -7.88
C PRO A 98 -13.99 10.77 -7.53
N LEU A 99 -12.73 10.76 -7.10
CA LEU A 99 -12.00 12.00 -6.86
C LEU A 99 -11.74 12.72 -8.18
N GLU A 100 -11.77 14.05 -8.15
CA GLU A 100 -11.40 14.86 -9.32
C GLU A 100 -10.01 14.46 -9.83
N ALA A 101 -9.87 14.21 -11.13
CA ALA A 101 -8.60 13.87 -11.80
C ALA A 101 -7.67 15.08 -12.00
N ALA A 102 -7.57 15.93 -10.97
CA ALA A 102 -6.74 17.12 -10.96
C ALA A 102 -6.14 17.34 -9.57
N ARG A 103 -5.20 18.29 -9.49
CA ARG A 103 -4.70 18.77 -8.21
C ARG A 103 -5.75 19.65 -7.55
N VAL A 104 -6.07 19.34 -6.31
CA VAL A 104 -6.89 20.17 -5.43
C VAL A 104 -6.00 20.56 -4.27
N ASP A 105 -5.89 21.87 -4.01
CA ASP A 105 -5.00 22.43 -2.98
C ASP A 105 -3.56 21.92 -3.06
N GLY A 106 -3.05 21.74 -4.28
CA GLY A 106 -1.69 21.27 -4.56
C GLY A 106 -1.50 19.75 -4.47
N ALA A 107 -2.49 19.00 -3.99
CA ALA A 107 -2.40 17.55 -3.81
C ALA A 107 -3.01 16.78 -5.00
N TRP A 108 -2.26 15.79 -5.51
CA TRP A 108 -2.76 14.84 -6.50
C TRP A 108 -3.89 13.98 -5.92
N PRO A 109 -4.78 13.40 -6.76
CA PRO A 109 -5.91 12.60 -6.30
C PRO A 109 -5.49 11.43 -5.39
N ARG A 110 -4.42 10.73 -5.75
CA ARG A 110 -3.84 9.63 -4.95
C ARG A 110 -3.20 10.12 -3.64
N ALA A 111 -2.72 11.35 -3.58
CA ALA A 111 -2.21 11.95 -2.35
C ALA A 111 -3.35 12.26 -1.37
N ARG A 112 -4.44 12.87 -1.86
CA ARG A 112 -5.67 13.08 -1.08
C ARG A 112 -6.26 11.76 -0.61
N TRP A 113 -6.27 10.77 -1.50
CA TRP A 113 -6.72 9.42 -1.17
C TRP A 113 -5.88 8.76 -0.07
N SER A 114 -4.55 8.89 -0.16
CA SER A 114 -3.61 8.40 0.85
C SER A 114 -3.81 9.10 2.21
N HIS A 115 -4.18 10.39 2.22
CA HIS A 115 -4.33 11.17 3.44
C HIS A 115 -5.62 10.87 4.22
N ASP A 116 -6.71 10.49 3.55
CA ASP A 116 -8.04 10.46 4.20
C ASP A 116 -8.73 9.08 4.15
N TYR A 117 -8.33 8.21 3.23
CA TYR A 117 -9.10 7.01 2.89
C TYR A 117 -8.35 5.71 3.22
N ARG A 118 -7.45 5.72 4.22
CA ARG A 118 -6.60 4.58 4.60
C ARG A 118 -7.04 3.97 5.93
N PRO A 119 -8.04 3.06 5.94
CA PRO A 119 -8.41 2.33 7.14
C PRO A 119 -7.41 1.22 7.47
N MET A 120 -7.56 0.63 8.65
CA MET A 120 -6.90 -0.64 8.97
C MET A 120 -7.38 -1.76 8.03
N PRO A 121 -6.56 -2.81 7.80
CA PRO A 121 -6.98 -3.99 7.04
C PRO A 121 -8.34 -4.53 7.49
N TYR A 122 -9.16 -4.96 6.54
CA TYR A 122 -10.49 -5.57 6.80
C TYR A 122 -11.53 -4.64 7.42
N ASP A 123 -11.31 -3.33 7.46
CA ASP A 123 -12.27 -2.34 7.96
C ASP A 123 -12.91 -1.53 6.81
N GLY A 124 -13.39 -2.25 5.79
CA GLY A 124 -14.12 -1.71 4.65
C GLY A 124 -13.27 -1.25 3.47
N GLY A 125 -11.96 -1.48 3.50
CA GLY A 125 -11.10 -1.29 2.34
C GLY A 125 -11.29 -2.38 1.26
N TYR A 126 -10.74 -2.13 0.07
CA TYR A 126 -10.94 -2.98 -1.11
C TYR A 126 -9.65 -3.34 -1.85
N LEU A 127 -8.49 -2.94 -1.35
CA LEU A 127 -7.22 -3.21 -2.02
C LEU A 127 -6.83 -4.70 -1.86
N PRO A 128 -6.11 -5.27 -2.84
CA PRO A 128 -5.54 -6.62 -2.76
C PRO A 128 -4.32 -6.68 -1.83
N ILE A 129 -4.47 -6.21 -0.58
CA ILE A 129 -3.38 -6.05 0.39
C ILE A 129 -2.68 -7.35 0.75
N GLU A 130 -3.41 -8.47 0.75
CA GLU A 130 -2.84 -9.77 1.08
C GLU A 130 -1.90 -10.27 -0.01
N GLY A 131 -2.15 -9.93 -1.27
CA GLY A 131 -1.24 -10.23 -2.37
C GLY A 131 0.12 -9.58 -2.12
N VAL A 132 0.12 -8.29 -1.75
CA VAL A 132 1.33 -7.55 -1.42
C VAL A 132 2.04 -8.16 -0.21
N GLY A 133 1.30 -8.43 0.88
CA GLY A 133 1.85 -9.07 2.08
C GLY A 133 2.50 -10.43 1.80
N ARG A 134 1.83 -11.29 1.03
CA ARG A 134 2.38 -12.59 0.59
C ARG A 134 3.64 -12.43 -0.25
N ALA A 135 3.66 -11.48 -1.18
CA ALA A 135 4.84 -11.21 -2.01
C ALA A 135 6.06 -10.82 -1.16
N VAL A 136 5.87 -9.92 -0.19
CA VAL A 136 6.91 -9.50 0.74
C VAL A 136 7.40 -10.67 1.58
N LEU A 137 6.51 -11.50 2.13
CA LEU A 137 6.89 -12.69 2.90
C LEU A 137 7.66 -13.73 2.06
N LYS A 138 7.30 -13.87 0.77
CA LYS A 138 7.97 -14.78 -0.19
C LYS A 138 9.42 -14.38 -0.48
N THR A 139 9.81 -13.12 -0.28
CA THR A 139 11.23 -12.70 -0.34
C THR A 139 12.09 -13.37 0.75
N GLY A 140 11.46 -13.86 1.83
CA GLY A 140 12.14 -14.29 3.06
C GLY A 140 12.15 -13.23 4.16
N PHE A 141 11.57 -12.04 3.95
CA PHE A 141 11.48 -10.99 4.97
C PHE A 141 10.71 -11.46 6.21
N ARG A 142 11.29 -11.24 7.39
CA ARG A 142 10.71 -11.57 8.71
C ARG A 142 10.92 -10.43 9.73
N GLY A 143 11.01 -9.20 9.24
CA GLY A 143 11.27 -8.01 10.05
C GLY A 143 9.99 -7.35 10.58
N TRP A 144 10.01 -6.03 10.67
CA TRP A 144 8.93 -5.25 11.27
C TRP A 144 7.74 -5.07 10.32
N PHE A 145 6.54 -5.25 10.89
CA PHE A 145 5.27 -4.86 10.28
C PHE A 145 4.75 -3.66 11.06
N SER A 146 4.48 -2.57 10.36
CA SER A 146 3.92 -1.35 10.94
C SER A 146 2.54 -1.11 10.36
N MET A 147 1.64 -0.55 11.17
CA MET A 147 0.33 -0.11 10.70
C MET A 147 0.44 1.36 10.29
N GLU A 148 -0.04 1.73 9.10
CA GLU A 148 -0.06 3.13 8.64
C GLU A 148 -1.48 3.52 8.21
N ILE A 149 -2.20 4.18 9.10
CA ILE A 149 -3.63 4.46 8.93
C ILE A 149 -3.85 5.97 8.87
N PHE A 150 -4.71 6.38 7.95
CA PHE A 150 -5.28 7.72 7.90
C PHE A 150 -6.76 7.58 7.54
N ASP A 151 -7.60 7.49 8.56
CA ASP A 151 -8.96 7.00 8.43
C ASP A 151 -9.97 8.10 8.74
N ALA A 152 -10.40 8.80 7.69
CA ALA A 152 -11.48 9.76 7.71
C ALA A 152 -12.82 9.14 7.24
N GLY A 153 -12.89 7.80 7.10
CA GLY A 153 -14.04 7.09 6.55
C GLY A 153 -14.14 7.11 5.02
N ALA A 154 -15.07 6.32 4.47
CA ALA A 154 -15.24 6.18 3.02
C ALA A 154 -15.77 7.43 2.31
N ASP A 155 -16.35 8.38 3.06
CA ASP A 155 -16.77 9.69 2.56
C ASP A 155 -15.71 10.78 2.76
N GLY A 156 -14.59 10.47 3.45
CA GLY A 156 -13.48 11.39 3.69
C GLY A 156 -13.82 12.57 4.60
N LYS A 157 -14.87 12.46 5.43
CA LYS A 157 -15.36 13.59 6.26
C LYS A 157 -14.87 13.59 7.69
N GLY A 158 -14.07 12.60 8.07
CA GLY A 158 -13.54 12.44 9.42
C GLY A 158 -14.43 11.53 10.26
N ARG A 159 -13.78 10.74 11.12
CA ARG A 159 -14.45 9.87 12.10
C ARG A 159 -13.82 10.09 13.46
N ASP A 160 -14.67 10.13 14.48
CA ASP A 160 -14.22 10.16 15.87
C ASP A 160 -14.06 8.74 16.38
N TYR A 161 -12.86 8.45 16.88
CA TYR A 161 -12.50 7.13 17.38
C TYR A 161 -12.15 7.20 18.87
N GLU A 162 -12.58 6.21 19.63
CA GLU A 162 -12.01 5.93 20.94
C GLU A 162 -10.65 5.24 20.74
N MET A 163 -9.56 5.92 21.08
CA MET A 163 -8.20 5.51 20.70
C MET A 163 -7.77 4.16 21.30
N GLY A 164 -8.23 3.82 22.51
CA GLY A 164 -7.92 2.54 23.14
C GLY A 164 -8.50 1.38 22.34
N ALA A 165 -9.79 1.42 22.05
CA ALA A 165 -10.50 0.44 21.24
C ALA A 165 -9.98 0.42 19.80
N TYR A 166 -9.68 1.59 19.22
CA TYR A 166 -9.13 1.69 17.87
C TYR A 166 -7.78 0.98 17.74
N ALA A 167 -6.86 1.24 18.67
CA ALA A 167 -5.55 0.58 18.71
C ALA A 167 -5.67 -0.94 18.94
N GLN A 168 -6.58 -1.38 19.82
CA GLN A 168 -6.85 -2.80 20.03
C GLN A 168 -7.38 -3.48 18.77
N ASN A 169 -8.27 -2.81 18.03
CA ASN A 169 -8.82 -3.33 16.77
C ASN A 169 -7.77 -3.34 15.66
N ALA A 170 -6.91 -2.31 15.57
CA ALA A 170 -5.78 -2.31 14.65
C ALA A 170 -4.83 -3.49 14.90
N MET A 171 -4.56 -3.83 16.17
CA MET A 171 -3.75 -5.02 16.49
C MET A 171 -4.44 -6.34 16.12
N LYS A 172 -5.76 -6.46 16.33
CA LYS A 172 -6.52 -7.64 15.88
C LYS A 172 -6.50 -7.77 14.36
N SER A 173 -6.68 -6.65 13.66
CA SER A 173 -6.63 -6.54 12.21
C SER A 173 -5.26 -6.96 11.65
N MET A 174 -4.16 -6.46 12.24
CA MET A 174 -2.80 -6.86 11.85
C MET A 174 -2.57 -8.37 12.03
N ARG A 175 -3.03 -8.97 13.13
CA ARG A 175 -2.92 -10.43 13.34
C ARG A 175 -3.65 -11.21 12.25
N LYS A 176 -4.89 -10.82 11.96
CA LYS A 176 -5.68 -11.42 10.87
C LYS A 176 -4.97 -11.27 9.52
N PHE A 177 -4.33 -10.12 9.26
CA PHE A 177 -3.58 -9.89 8.03
C PHE A 177 -2.39 -10.85 7.89
N LEU A 178 -1.64 -11.04 8.98
CA LEU A 178 -0.53 -11.98 9.02
C LEU A 178 -0.98 -13.43 8.82
N GLU A 179 -2.09 -13.84 9.45
CA GLU A 179 -2.69 -15.17 9.26
C GLU A 179 -3.07 -15.40 7.79
N LYS A 180 -3.75 -14.42 7.18
CA LYS A 180 -4.16 -14.48 5.76
C LYS A 180 -2.99 -14.46 4.78
N CYS A 181 -1.88 -13.86 5.15
CA CYS A 181 -0.65 -13.87 4.33
C CYS A 181 0.19 -15.15 4.54
N ALA A 182 -0.10 -15.96 5.55
CA ALA A 182 0.59 -17.22 5.80
C ALA A 182 -0.09 -18.44 5.13
N GLU A 183 -1.35 -18.28 4.68
CA GLU A 183 -2.09 -19.22 3.82
C GLU A 183 -1.48 -19.28 2.40
#